data_AF-A0A5N5ZMP3-F1
#
_entry.id   AF-A0A5N5ZMP3-F1
#
_cell.length_a   1.000
_cell.length_b   1.000
_cell.length_c   1.000
_cell.angle_alpha   90.00
_cell.angle_beta   90.00
_cell.angle_gamma   90.00
#
_symmetry.space_group_name_H-M   'P 1'
#
loop_
_entity.id
_entity.type
_entity.pdbx_description
1 polymer ?
#
loop_
_entity_poly.entity_id
_entity_poly.type
_entity_poly.pdbx_seq_one_letter_code
_entity_poly.pdbx_strand_id
1 'polypeptide(L)'
;MDALKEVTEYLQTDRSLIGGRDLYNRVPGKNRALNRTFATLTETPSNLATLHYNLAKAVGMSERTLKILLQKPLQKPTVKLIPENPPAVPPGDELPPATTAHEKLLQYNTETTSYHEAVALVKELEIETANRKAITLYAALEAARDKYVQQQLESQPLPLKQAFKLREQFPFLAQADCPDVLKIVVNDLITCYDTFRENQPLLHEALTDEHRKKIADTVVDNYIQNKEAWAELEHYQETGELLGKHPIFERLAKKEEITKMDTPTLNKKIHALTVNINRNKKKENNELVARDQDLLAHAEAELSTRK
;
A
#
# COMPACT_ATOMS: atom_id res chain seq x y z
N MET A 1 -32.45 -8.57 3.83
CA MET A 1 -31.20 -9.34 3.97
C MET A 1 -31.48 -10.50 4.92
N ASP A 2 -31.35 -11.74 4.45
CA ASP A 2 -31.60 -12.92 5.26
C ASP A 2 -30.43 -13.15 6.23
N ALA A 3 -30.54 -12.67 7.47
CA ALA A 3 -29.51 -12.82 8.50
C ALA A 3 -29.05 -14.28 8.70
N LEU A 4 -29.92 -15.25 8.38
CA LEU A 4 -29.62 -16.69 8.45
C LEU A 4 -28.63 -17.13 7.39
N LYS A 5 -28.70 -16.54 6.19
CA LYS A 5 -27.76 -16.84 5.11
C LYS A 5 -26.37 -16.28 5.44
N GLU A 6 -26.29 -15.05 5.95
CA GLU A 6 -25.02 -14.42 6.32
C GLU A 6 -24.29 -15.16 7.46
N VAL A 7 -25.01 -15.60 8.51
CA VAL A 7 -24.41 -16.39 9.60
C VAL A 7 -23.98 -17.78 9.12
N THR A 8 -24.74 -18.39 8.21
CA THR A 8 -24.36 -19.70 7.64
C THR A 8 -23.13 -19.58 6.75
N GLU A 9 -23.05 -18.53 5.93
CA GLU A 9 -21.92 -18.24 5.05
C GLU A 9 -20.65 -17.97 5.88
N TYR A 10 -20.74 -17.12 6.90
CA TYR A 10 -19.64 -16.89 7.86
C TYR A 10 -19.14 -18.22 8.44
N LEU A 11 -20.00 -19.04 9.06
CA LEU A 11 -19.57 -20.31 9.67
C LEU A 11 -18.90 -21.30 8.68
N GLN A 12 -19.13 -21.13 7.37
CA GLN A 12 -18.54 -21.92 6.29
C GLN A 12 -17.24 -21.33 5.74
N THR A 13 -17.09 -20.00 5.69
CA THR A 13 -15.97 -19.29 5.03
C THR A 13 -14.99 -18.66 6.02
N ASP A 14 -15.46 -18.03 7.09
CA ASP A 14 -14.65 -17.34 8.09
C ASP A 14 -15.14 -17.64 9.52
N ARG A 15 -14.26 -18.15 10.37
CA ARG A 15 -14.54 -18.44 11.79
C ARG A 15 -13.76 -17.53 12.74
N SER A 16 -13.32 -16.37 12.25
CA SER A 16 -12.55 -15.39 13.01
C SER A 16 -13.40 -14.64 14.04
N LEU A 17 -12.78 -14.28 15.17
CA LEU A 17 -13.47 -13.50 16.21
C LEU A 17 -13.97 -12.14 15.67
N ILE A 18 -13.18 -11.52 14.78
CA ILE A 18 -13.45 -10.19 14.22
C ILE A 18 -14.67 -10.23 13.30
N GLY A 19 -14.70 -11.15 12.33
CA GLY A 19 -15.84 -11.32 11.43
C GLY A 19 -17.13 -11.65 12.19
N GLY A 20 -17.04 -12.50 13.22
CA GLY A 20 -18.18 -12.86 14.05
C GLY A 20 -18.74 -11.70 14.88
N ARG A 21 -17.89 -10.78 15.37
CA ARG A 21 -18.32 -9.56 16.07
C ARG A 21 -19.11 -8.63 15.15
N ASP A 22 -18.57 -8.37 13.97
CA ASP A 22 -19.18 -7.46 13.01
C ASP A 22 -20.50 -8.01 12.50
N LEU A 23 -20.60 -9.33 12.40
CA LEU A 23 -21.86 -10.00 12.06
C LEU A 23 -22.86 -9.92 13.21
N TYR A 24 -22.44 -10.17 14.46
CA TYR A 24 -23.32 -10.10 15.64
C TYR A 24 -23.89 -8.68 15.84
N ASN A 25 -23.15 -7.65 15.43
CA ASN A 25 -23.61 -6.27 15.44
C ASN A 25 -24.76 -6.00 14.45
N ARG A 26 -24.80 -6.72 13.31
CA ARG A 26 -25.78 -6.54 12.23
C ARG A 26 -27.03 -7.39 12.36
N VAL A 27 -26.96 -8.51 13.08
CA VAL A 27 -28.07 -9.47 13.22
C VAL A 27 -29.23 -8.91 14.07
N PRO A 28 -30.50 -9.08 13.63
CA PRO A 28 -31.68 -8.78 14.44
C PRO A 28 -31.82 -9.80 15.59
N GLY A 29 -32.10 -9.35 16.82
CA GLY A 29 -32.23 -10.24 17.99
C GLY A 29 -30.98 -10.34 18.89
N LYS A 30 -29.99 -9.46 18.71
CA LYS A 30 -28.76 -9.43 19.51
C LYS A 30 -28.99 -9.08 20.98
N ASN A 31 -28.31 -9.79 21.88
CA ASN A 31 -28.22 -9.40 23.28
C ASN A 31 -27.17 -8.29 23.46
N ARG A 32 -27.62 -7.09 23.88
CA ARG A 32 -26.80 -5.88 24.01
C ARG A 32 -25.71 -5.99 25.09
N ALA A 33 -25.93 -6.78 26.14
CA ALA A 33 -24.93 -7.02 27.18
C ALA A 33 -23.76 -7.83 26.64
N LEU A 34 -24.06 -8.92 25.92
CA LEU A 34 -23.06 -9.79 25.31
C LEU A 34 -22.29 -9.08 24.18
N ASN A 35 -22.92 -8.11 23.51
CA ASN A 35 -22.22 -7.36 22.47
C ASN A 35 -21.02 -6.57 23.01
N ARG A 36 -21.15 -5.97 24.20
CA ARG A 36 -20.05 -5.26 24.87
C ARG A 36 -18.94 -6.20 25.29
N THR A 37 -19.29 -7.39 25.79
CA THR A 37 -18.28 -8.40 26.16
C THR A 37 -17.58 -8.94 24.93
N PHE A 38 -18.30 -9.17 23.82
CA PHE A 38 -17.67 -9.63 22.58
C PHE A 38 -16.66 -8.62 22.07
N ALA A 39 -16.88 -7.31 22.20
CA ALA A 39 -15.92 -6.28 21.80
C ALA A 39 -14.58 -6.32 22.55
N THR A 40 -14.56 -6.80 23.80
CA THR A 40 -13.35 -6.80 24.65
C THR A 40 -12.65 -8.15 24.73
N LEU A 41 -13.24 -9.23 24.20
CA LEU A 41 -12.66 -10.58 24.26
C LEU A 41 -11.38 -10.72 23.43
N THR A 42 -10.53 -11.68 23.80
CA THR A 42 -9.39 -12.11 22.99
C THR A 42 -9.74 -13.37 22.21
N GLU A 43 -9.01 -13.64 21.13
CA GLU A 43 -9.25 -14.79 20.26
C GLU A 43 -8.76 -16.08 20.95
N THR A 44 -9.68 -16.70 21.69
CA THR A 44 -9.45 -18.01 22.31
C THR A 44 -10.52 -19.00 21.81
N PRO A 45 -10.22 -20.32 21.76
CA PRO A 45 -11.18 -21.32 21.29
C PRO A 45 -12.50 -21.33 22.07
N SER A 46 -12.45 -21.07 23.37
CA SER A 46 -13.63 -20.98 24.25
C SER A 46 -14.52 -19.77 23.90
N ASN A 47 -13.87 -18.63 23.62
CA ASN A 47 -14.57 -17.40 23.26
C ASN A 47 -15.22 -17.51 21.87
N LEU A 48 -14.54 -18.15 20.91
CA LEU A 48 -15.09 -18.43 19.58
C LEU A 48 -16.31 -19.35 19.64
N ALA A 49 -16.25 -20.42 20.46
CA ALA A 49 -17.40 -21.30 20.67
C ALA A 49 -18.60 -20.54 21.26
N THR A 50 -18.35 -19.65 22.22
CA THR A 50 -19.38 -18.79 22.84
C THR A 50 -19.97 -17.81 21.81
N LEU A 51 -19.14 -17.21 20.95
CA LEU A 51 -19.57 -16.30 19.89
C LEU A 51 -20.44 -17.03 18.85
N HIS A 52 -20.00 -18.18 18.36
CA HIS A 52 -20.74 -18.99 17.38
C HIS A 52 -22.09 -19.46 17.91
N TYR A 53 -22.15 -19.86 19.19
CA TYR A 53 -23.40 -20.22 19.86
C TYR A 53 -24.40 -19.05 19.89
N ASN A 54 -23.93 -17.86 20.29
CA ASN A 54 -24.80 -16.68 20.39
C ASN A 54 -25.22 -16.13 19.03
N LEU A 55 -24.37 -16.22 18.00
CA LEU A 55 -24.71 -15.91 16.61
C LEU A 55 -25.81 -16.85 16.07
N ALA A 56 -25.64 -18.16 16.26
CA ALA A 56 -26.64 -19.15 15.86
C ALA A 56 -27.98 -18.93 16.58
N LYS A 57 -27.94 -18.66 17.89
CA LYS A 57 -29.13 -18.40 18.69
C LYS A 57 -29.87 -17.12 18.29
N ALA A 58 -29.13 -16.05 17.97
CA ALA A 58 -29.73 -14.78 17.54
C ALA A 58 -30.53 -14.92 16.23
N VAL A 59 -30.13 -15.85 15.36
CA VAL A 59 -30.79 -16.10 14.07
C VAL A 59 -31.74 -17.31 14.09
N GLY A 60 -31.89 -17.98 15.24
CA GLY A 60 -32.76 -19.15 15.37
C GLY A 60 -32.21 -20.44 14.74
N MET A 61 -30.89 -20.54 14.53
CA MET A 61 -30.23 -21.75 14.04
C MET A 61 -30.13 -22.81 15.16
N SER A 62 -30.47 -24.07 14.85
CA SER A 62 -30.39 -25.16 15.82
C SER A 62 -28.93 -25.51 16.19
N GLU A 63 -28.69 -25.90 17.44
CA GLU A 63 -27.36 -26.33 17.91
C GLU A 63 -26.82 -27.54 17.12
N ARG A 64 -27.72 -28.40 16.63
CA ARG A 64 -27.37 -29.54 15.79
C ARG A 64 -26.79 -29.07 14.46
N THR A 65 -27.41 -28.07 13.82
CA THR A 65 -26.93 -27.48 12.57
C THR A 65 -25.57 -26.80 12.78
N LEU A 66 -25.40 -26.07 13.88
CA LEU A 66 -24.13 -25.42 14.23
C LEU A 66 -22.99 -26.44 14.38
N LYS A 67 -23.21 -27.55 15.10
CA LYS A 67 -22.21 -28.62 15.26
C LYS A 67 -21.82 -29.25 13.92
N ILE A 68 -22.79 -29.50 13.04
CA ILE A 68 -22.55 -30.03 11.70
C ILE A 68 -21.69 -29.06 10.87
N LEU A 69 -21.97 -27.75 10.95
CA LEU A 69 -21.20 -26.75 10.21
C LEU A 69 -19.77 -26.64 10.73
N LEU A 70 -19.56 -26.67 12.05
CA LEU A 70 -18.23 -26.58 12.65
C LEU A 70 -17.34 -27.80 12.38
N GLN A 71 -17.93 -28.99 12.20
CA GLN A 71 -17.20 -30.22 11.86
C GLN A 71 -16.71 -30.24 10.40
N LYS A 72 -17.38 -29.51 9.50
CA LYS A 72 -16.95 -29.42 8.09
C LYS A 72 -15.70 -28.51 7.99
N PRO A 73 -14.72 -28.86 7.13
CA PRO A 73 -13.57 -27.98 6.87
C PRO A 73 -14.04 -26.67 6.23
N LEU A 74 -13.29 -25.58 6.49
CA LEU A 74 -13.56 -24.26 5.90
C LEU A 74 -13.57 -24.36 4.37
N GLN A 75 -14.61 -23.82 3.74
CA GLN A 75 -14.65 -23.69 2.30
C GLN A 75 -13.81 -22.47 1.92
N LYS A 76 -12.91 -22.60 0.94
CA LYS A 76 -12.21 -21.44 0.38
C LYS A 76 -13.28 -20.45 -0.10
N PRO A 77 -13.22 -19.17 0.30
CA PRO A 77 -14.21 -18.20 -0.15
C PRO A 77 -14.25 -18.22 -1.67
N THR A 78 -15.43 -18.42 -2.25
CA THR A 78 -15.61 -18.21 -3.69
C THR A 78 -15.48 -16.71 -3.88
N VAL A 79 -14.30 -16.28 -4.31
CA VAL A 79 -13.94 -14.87 -4.42
C VAL A 79 -14.86 -14.23 -5.48
N LYS A 80 -15.99 -13.65 -5.05
CA LYS A 80 -16.47 -12.43 -5.68
C LYS A 80 -15.48 -11.36 -5.26
N LEU A 81 -14.56 -11.05 -6.16
CA LEU A 81 -13.62 -9.94 -6.02
C LEU A 81 -14.46 -8.67 -5.80
N ILE A 82 -14.55 -8.23 -4.54
CA ILE A 82 -14.89 -6.84 -4.23
C ILE A 82 -13.54 -6.12 -4.23
N PRO A 83 -13.34 -5.12 -5.10
CA PRO A 83 -12.09 -4.37 -5.19
C PRO A 83 -11.74 -3.68 -3.87
N GLU A 84 -10.45 -3.64 -3.55
CA GLU A 84 -9.91 -2.76 -2.52
C GLU A 84 -10.22 -1.29 -2.88
N ASN A 85 -10.81 -0.54 -1.94
CA ASN A 85 -10.94 0.91 -2.04
C ASN A 85 -9.84 1.60 -1.21
N PRO A 86 -9.05 2.52 -1.79
CA PRO A 86 -8.39 3.65 -1.10
C PRO A 86 -9.40 4.80 -0.83
N PRO A 87 -9.00 5.89 -0.13
CA PRO A 87 -9.80 6.59 0.89
C PRO A 87 -10.90 7.53 0.37
N ALA A 88 -11.82 7.86 1.28
CA ALA A 88 -13.00 8.68 1.08
C ALA A 88 -12.73 10.07 0.46
N VAL A 89 -13.43 10.34 -0.65
CA VAL A 89 -13.66 11.66 -1.26
C VAL A 89 -15.16 11.98 -1.07
N PRO A 90 -15.55 13.24 -0.75
CA PRO A 90 -16.89 13.61 -0.25
C PRO A 90 -18.05 13.34 -1.22
N PRO A 91 -19.29 13.29 -0.69
CA PRO A 91 -20.48 12.90 -1.46
C PRO A 91 -20.89 13.99 -2.46
N GLY A 92 -20.75 13.70 -3.74
CA GLY A 92 -21.26 14.51 -4.84
C GLY A 92 -20.98 13.83 -6.17
N ASP A 93 -21.98 13.80 -7.03
CA ASP A 93 -22.00 13.32 -8.41
C ASP A 93 -22.02 11.78 -8.63
N GLU A 94 -23.24 11.29 -8.83
CA GLU A 94 -23.56 10.05 -9.53
C GLU A 94 -22.85 10.03 -10.90
N LEU A 95 -21.89 9.11 -11.11
CA LEU A 95 -21.46 8.74 -12.46
C LEU A 95 -22.35 7.61 -13.00
N PRO A 96 -22.76 7.68 -14.29
CA PRO A 96 -23.66 6.72 -14.91
C PRO A 96 -22.99 5.35 -15.17
N PRO A 97 -23.78 4.26 -15.31
CA PRO A 97 -23.25 2.89 -15.40
C PRO A 97 -22.61 2.61 -16.76
N ALA A 98 -21.28 2.49 -16.80
CA ALA A 98 -20.51 2.17 -18.01
C ALA A 98 -19.67 0.89 -17.89
N THR A 99 -20.18 -0.17 -17.25
CA THR A 99 -19.41 -1.38 -16.87
C THR A 99 -19.91 -2.69 -17.48
N THR A 100 -20.03 -2.79 -18.81
CA THR A 100 -20.23 -4.12 -19.44
C THR A 100 -19.51 -4.30 -20.77
N ALA A 101 -19.40 -3.26 -21.59
CA ALA A 101 -18.78 -3.37 -22.92
C ALA A 101 -17.24 -3.25 -22.89
N HIS A 102 -16.70 -2.30 -22.12
CA HIS A 102 -15.25 -2.06 -22.02
C HIS A 102 -14.51 -3.20 -21.30
N GLU A 103 -15.13 -3.85 -20.32
CA GLU A 103 -14.55 -5.05 -19.67
C GLU A 103 -14.47 -6.24 -20.64
N LYS A 104 -15.50 -6.43 -21.49
CA LYS A 104 -15.48 -7.44 -22.55
C LYS A 104 -14.45 -7.10 -23.63
N LEU A 105 -14.19 -5.82 -23.92
CA LEU A 105 -13.12 -5.38 -24.82
C LEU A 105 -11.73 -5.73 -24.25
N LEU A 106 -11.51 -5.57 -22.94
CA LEU A 106 -10.24 -5.94 -22.31
C LEU A 106 -9.99 -7.46 -22.29
N GLN A 107 -11.06 -8.26 -22.17
CA GLN A 107 -10.99 -9.72 -22.20
C GLN A 107 -11.01 -10.31 -23.62
N TYR A 108 -11.17 -9.46 -24.64
CA TYR A 108 -11.24 -9.88 -26.03
C TYR A 108 -9.90 -10.49 -26.49
N ASN A 109 -10.00 -11.66 -27.13
CA ASN A 109 -8.89 -12.36 -27.76
C ASN A 109 -9.29 -12.86 -29.15
N THR A 110 -8.42 -12.63 -30.14
CA THR A 110 -8.63 -12.97 -31.55
C THR A 110 -8.82 -14.46 -31.80
N GLU A 111 -8.29 -15.34 -30.93
CA GLU A 111 -8.32 -16.80 -31.11
C GLU A 111 -9.54 -17.49 -30.48
N THR A 112 -10.11 -16.90 -29.41
CA THR A 112 -11.19 -17.53 -28.63
C THR A 112 -12.54 -16.86 -28.79
N THR A 113 -12.60 -15.62 -29.29
CA THR A 113 -13.87 -14.87 -29.35
C THR A 113 -14.67 -15.21 -30.60
N SER A 114 -15.95 -15.57 -30.41
CA SER A 114 -16.85 -15.91 -31.50
C SER A 114 -17.15 -14.70 -32.41
N TYR A 115 -17.32 -14.93 -33.71
CA TYR A 115 -17.64 -13.87 -34.69
C TYR A 115 -18.89 -13.06 -34.29
N HIS A 116 -19.91 -13.71 -33.74
CA HIS A 116 -21.13 -13.04 -33.28
C HIS A 116 -20.88 -12.12 -32.08
N GLU A 117 -19.98 -12.49 -31.18
CA GLU A 117 -19.59 -11.69 -30.01
C GLU A 117 -18.76 -10.48 -30.44
N ALA A 118 -17.85 -10.65 -31.41
CA ALA A 118 -17.09 -9.54 -31.97
C ALA A 118 -17.99 -8.53 -32.69
N VAL A 119 -18.98 -8.99 -33.45
CA VAL A 119 -19.98 -8.09 -34.08
C VAL A 119 -20.83 -7.37 -33.04
N ALA A 120 -21.21 -8.06 -31.96
CA ALA A 120 -21.95 -7.46 -30.85
C ALA A 120 -21.11 -6.38 -30.14
N LEU A 121 -19.84 -6.63 -29.86
CA LEU A 121 -18.92 -5.67 -29.24
C LEU A 121 -18.65 -4.46 -30.13
N VAL A 122 -18.42 -4.66 -31.43
CA VAL A 122 -18.25 -3.54 -32.38
C VAL A 122 -19.50 -2.66 -32.44
N LYS A 123 -20.68 -3.27 -32.36
CA LYS A 123 -21.96 -2.55 -32.35
C LYS A 123 -22.22 -1.84 -31.02
N GLU A 124 -21.88 -2.48 -29.90
CA GLU A 124 -22.07 -1.95 -28.53
C GLU A 124 -21.09 -0.81 -28.21
N LEU A 125 -19.88 -0.85 -28.81
CA LEU A 125 -18.84 0.18 -28.66
C LEU A 125 -18.83 1.20 -29.81
N GLU A 126 -19.79 1.12 -30.73
CA GLU A 126 -19.93 2.00 -31.90
C GLU A 126 -18.64 2.20 -32.71
N ILE A 127 -17.83 1.15 -32.85
CA ILE A 127 -16.54 1.20 -33.56
C ILE A 127 -16.79 1.21 -35.07
N GLU A 128 -16.33 2.26 -35.76
CA GLU A 128 -16.40 2.34 -37.21
C GLU A 128 -15.48 1.30 -37.87
N THR A 129 -16.05 0.39 -38.65
CA THR A 129 -15.30 -0.65 -39.37
C THR A 129 -15.54 -0.54 -40.88
N ALA A 130 -14.48 -0.61 -41.67
CA ALA A 130 -14.53 -0.43 -43.12
C ALA A 130 -15.26 -1.57 -43.86
N ASN A 131 -15.30 -2.78 -43.28
CA ASN A 131 -15.94 -3.96 -43.86
C ASN A 131 -16.40 -4.94 -42.78
N ARG A 132 -17.45 -5.72 -43.08
CA ARG A 132 -18.00 -6.78 -42.19
C ARG A 132 -17.21 -8.10 -42.20
N LYS A 133 -15.96 -8.10 -42.66
CA LYS A 133 -15.13 -9.32 -42.67
C LYS A 133 -14.57 -9.56 -41.27
N ALA A 134 -14.47 -10.83 -40.84
CA ALA A 134 -13.96 -11.18 -39.51
C ALA A 134 -12.58 -10.56 -39.22
N ILE A 135 -11.68 -10.60 -40.19
CA ILE A 135 -10.32 -10.04 -40.11
C ILE A 135 -10.34 -8.54 -39.79
N THR A 136 -11.24 -7.78 -40.41
CA THR A 136 -11.32 -6.33 -40.22
C THR A 136 -12.01 -5.94 -38.92
N LEU A 137 -12.95 -6.77 -38.44
CA LEU A 137 -13.62 -6.57 -37.15
C LEU A 137 -12.66 -6.83 -35.98
N TYR A 138 -11.91 -7.93 -36.03
CA TYR A 138 -10.96 -8.30 -35.01
C TYR A 138 -9.81 -7.28 -34.88
N ALA A 139 -9.25 -6.83 -36.01
CA ALA A 139 -8.23 -5.77 -36.01
C ALA A 139 -8.76 -4.43 -35.45
N ALA A 140 -10.03 -4.09 -35.73
CA ALA A 140 -10.64 -2.87 -35.19
C ALA A 140 -10.89 -2.96 -33.68
N LEU A 141 -11.29 -4.13 -33.17
CA LEU A 141 -11.45 -4.38 -31.74
C LEU A 141 -10.11 -4.34 -30.99
N GLU A 142 -9.04 -4.88 -31.57
CA GLU A 142 -7.70 -4.82 -30.99
C GLU A 142 -7.19 -3.37 -30.94
N ALA A 143 -7.33 -2.62 -32.03
CA ALA A 143 -6.98 -1.20 -32.05
C ALA A 143 -7.81 -0.37 -31.06
N ALA A 144 -9.09 -0.70 -30.86
CA ALA A 144 -9.94 -0.07 -29.86
C ALA A 144 -9.51 -0.43 -28.43
N ARG A 145 -9.11 -1.70 -28.19
CA ARG A 145 -8.56 -2.15 -26.91
C ARG A 145 -7.29 -1.40 -26.57
N ASP A 146 -6.36 -1.29 -27.50
CA ASP A 146 -5.07 -0.64 -27.26
C ASP A 146 -5.24 0.86 -27.00
N LYS A 147 -6.15 1.53 -27.74
CA LYS A 147 -6.53 2.93 -27.45
C LYS A 147 -7.15 3.09 -26.06
N TYR A 148 -8.03 2.18 -25.66
CA TYR A 148 -8.65 2.21 -24.34
C TYR A 148 -7.61 1.98 -23.22
N VAL A 149 -6.70 1.04 -23.39
CA VAL A 149 -5.59 0.79 -22.45
C VAL A 149 -4.67 2.01 -22.34
N GLN A 150 -4.34 2.68 -23.46
CA GLN A 150 -3.56 3.92 -23.45
C GLN A 150 -4.29 5.05 -22.70
N GLN A 151 -5.59 5.23 -22.93
CA GLN A 151 -6.39 6.23 -22.22
C GLN A 151 -6.47 5.93 -20.72
N GLN A 152 -6.60 4.65 -20.33
CA GLN A 152 -6.60 4.23 -18.92
C GLN A 152 -5.23 4.48 -18.26
N LEU A 153 -4.13 4.15 -18.93
CA LEU A 153 -2.77 4.49 -18.50
C LEU A 153 -2.59 6.00 -18.37
N GLU A 154 -3.15 6.78 -19.28
CA GLU A 154 -3.10 8.23 -19.26
C GLU A 154 -3.96 8.85 -18.14
N SER A 155 -5.08 8.24 -17.78
CA SER A 155 -5.94 8.71 -16.69
C SER A 155 -5.49 8.27 -15.29
N GLN A 156 -4.63 7.25 -15.19
CA GLN A 156 -4.06 6.84 -13.90
C GLN A 156 -3.25 7.97 -13.26
N PRO A 157 -3.29 8.11 -11.93
CA PRO A 157 -2.65 9.22 -11.23
C PRO A 157 -1.14 9.25 -11.52
N LEU A 158 -0.65 10.45 -11.85
CA LEU A 158 0.76 10.80 -12.12
C LEU A 158 1.82 10.06 -11.28
N PRO A 159 1.65 9.79 -9.97
CA PRO A 159 2.62 9.03 -9.18
C PRO A 159 3.01 7.66 -9.78
N LEU A 160 2.07 6.92 -10.37
CA LEU A 160 2.39 5.62 -10.99
C LEU A 160 3.23 5.80 -12.26
N LYS A 161 2.93 6.81 -13.08
CA LYS A 161 3.72 7.13 -14.29
C LYS A 161 5.15 7.54 -13.97
N GLN A 162 5.36 8.30 -12.88
CA GLN A 162 6.69 8.68 -12.43
C GLN A 162 7.48 7.47 -11.93
N ALA A 163 6.83 6.52 -11.26
CA ALA A 163 7.46 5.28 -10.82
C ALA A 163 7.90 4.37 -11.99
N PHE A 164 7.10 4.26 -13.05
CA PHE A 164 7.51 3.55 -14.27
C PHE A 164 8.68 4.26 -14.97
N LYS A 165 8.64 5.59 -15.08
CA LYS A 165 9.74 6.38 -15.67
C LYS A 165 11.06 6.19 -14.92
N LEU A 166 11.05 6.13 -13.60
CA LEU A 166 12.29 5.99 -12.83
C LEU A 166 12.93 4.61 -13.05
N ARG A 167 12.13 3.55 -13.14
CA ARG A 167 12.62 2.19 -13.45
C ARG A 167 13.07 2.04 -14.90
N GLU A 168 12.46 2.76 -15.83
CA GLU A 168 12.89 2.82 -17.23
C GLU A 168 14.21 3.60 -17.39
N GLN A 169 14.35 4.72 -16.67
CA GLN A 169 15.57 5.54 -16.69
C GLN A 169 16.75 4.86 -16.00
N PHE A 170 16.47 4.11 -14.92
CA PHE A 170 17.46 3.35 -14.17
C PHE A 170 17.13 1.84 -14.18
N PRO A 171 17.46 1.12 -15.27
CA PRO A 171 17.14 -0.31 -15.41
C PRO A 171 17.72 -1.20 -14.30
N PHE A 172 18.83 -0.80 -13.68
CA PHE A 172 19.45 -1.53 -12.57
C PHE A 172 18.54 -1.63 -11.35
N LEU A 173 17.57 -0.72 -11.17
CA LEU A 173 16.59 -0.78 -10.08
C LEU A 173 15.62 -1.96 -10.20
N ALA A 174 15.50 -2.57 -11.38
CA ALA A 174 14.71 -3.79 -11.60
C ALA A 174 15.52 -5.08 -11.37
N GLN A 175 16.84 -4.99 -11.27
CA GLN A 175 17.71 -6.15 -11.09
C GLN A 175 17.75 -6.59 -9.62
N ALA A 176 17.89 -7.89 -9.37
CA ALA A 176 17.99 -8.45 -8.03
C ALA A 176 19.31 -8.06 -7.32
N ASP A 177 20.36 -7.79 -8.09
CA ASP A 177 21.69 -7.43 -7.60
C ASP A 177 21.82 -5.94 -7.21
N CYS A 178 20.72 -5.18 -7.24
CA CYS A 178 20.73 -3.77 -6.87
C CYS A 178 21.05 -3.59 -5.38
N PRO A 179 22.13 -2.86 -5.03
CA PRO A 179 22.49 -2.56 -3.66
C PRO A 179 21.32 -1.93 -2.90
N ASP A 180 21.06 -2.41 -1.68
CA ASP A 180 19.98 -1.90 -0.85
C ASP A 180 20.13 -0.39 -0.57
N VAL A 181 21.36 0.11 -0.55
CA VAL A 181 21.65 1.55 -0.40
C VAL A 181 20.98 2.39 -1.49
N LEU A 182 21.01 1.95 -2.74
CA LEU A 182 20.38 2.68 -3.85
C LEU A 182 18.86 2.67 -3.78
N LYS A 183 18.27 1.59 -3.26
CA LYS A 183 16.82 1.52 -3.02
C LYS A 183 16.39 2.56 -1.98
N ILE A 184 17.21 2.76 -0.94
CA ILE A 184 16.97 3.79 0.06
C ILE A 184 17.16 5.18 -0.57
N VAL A 185 18.21 5.41 -1.37
CA VAL A 185 18.43 6.69 -2.09
C VAL A 185 17.24 7.03 -3.00
N VAL A 186 16.68 6.04 -3.72
CA VAL A 186 15.48 6.24 -4.54
C VAL A 186 14.26 6.60 -3.69
N ASN A 187 14.09 5.98 -2.51
CA ASN A 187 13.00 6.31 -1.62
C ASN A 187 13.12 7.74 -1.07
N ASP A 188 14.32 8.14 -0.68
CA ASP A 188 14.63 9.51 -0.26
C ASP A 188 14.39 10.50 -1.41
N LEU A 189 14.75 10.15 -2.64
CA LEU A 189 14.52 10.97 -3.83
C LEU A 189 13.04 11.28 -4.05
N ILE A 190 12.18 10.26 -3.92
CA ILE A 190 10.72 10.41 -4.02
C ILE A 190 10.21 11.30 -2.89
N THR A 191 10.66 11.04 -1.66
CA THR A 191 10.24 11.79 -0.47
C THR A 191 10.62 13.27 -0.57
N CYS A 192 11.87 13.57 -0.95
CA CYS A 192 12.34 14.94 -1.16
C CYS A 192 11.59 15.67 -2.29
N TYR A 193 11.18 14.95 -3.33
CA TYR A 193 10.38 15.53 -4.41
C TYR A 193 8.95 15.86 -3.95
N ASP A 194 8.31 14.96 -3.20
CA ASP A 194 6.96 15.18 -2.68
C ASP A 194 6.93 16.33 -1.68
N THR A 195 7.90 16.39 -0.74
CA THR A 195 8.02 17.50 0.20
C THR A 195 8.31 18.82 -0.51
N PHE A 196 9.16 18.82 -1.55
CA PHE A 196 9.39 19.99 -2.38
C PHE A 196 8.10 20.45 -3.06
N ARG A 197 7.35 19.53 -3.69
CA ARG A 197 6.11 19.82 -4.40
C ARG A 197 5.03 20.39 -3.48
N GLU A 198 4.93 19.89 -2.25
CA GLU A 198 3.98 20.37 -1.25
C GLU A 198 4.36 21.74 -0.68
N ASN A 199 5.65 21.98 -0.44
CA ASN A 199 6.12 23.22 0.20
C ASN A 199 6.33 24.38 -0.78
N GLN A 200 6.59 24.10 -2.07
CA GLN A 200 6.78 25.12 -3.10
C GLN A 200 5.60 26.12 -3.21
N PRO A 201 4.32 25.71 -3.26
CA PRO A 201 3.21 26.66 -3.30
C PRO A 201 3.07 27.45 -1.99
N LEU A 202 3.39 26.84 -0.84
CA LEU A 202 3.30 27.48 0.48
C LEU A 202 4.27 28.67 0.63
N LEU A 203 5.35 28.73 -0.17
CA LEU A 203 6.25 29.88 -0.22
C LEU A 203 5.57 31.16 -0.73
N HIS A 204 4.58 31.00 -1.61
CA HIS A 204 3.86 32.10 -2.23
C HIS A 204 2.62 32.53 -1.44
N GLU A 205 2.21 31.73 -0.46
CA GLU A 205 1.15 32.08 0.47
C GLU A 205 1.62 33.18 1.45
N ALA A 206 0.69 34.02 1.91
CA ALA A 206 0.95 35.15 2.80
C ALA A 206 1.26 34.68 4.24
N LEU A 207 2.39 33.99 4.41
CA LEU A 207 2.94 33.57 5.70
C LEU A 207 3.82 34.66 6.33
N THR A 208 3.92 34.61 7.67
CA THR A 208 4.89 35.36 8.46
C THR A 208 6.32 35.12 7.96
N ASP A 209 7.17 36.14 8.00
CA ASP A 209 8.55 36.09 7.48
C ASP A 209 9.38 34.93 8.06
N GLU A 210 9.20 34.61 9.35
CA GLU A 210 9.88 33.48 10.01
C GLU A 210 9.45 32.12 9.47
N HIS A 211 8.15 31.93 9.22
CA HIS A 211 7.62 30.68 8.66
C HIS A 211 8.03 30.52 7.20
N ARG A 212 8.01 31.62 6.43
CA ARG A 212 8.48 31.64 5.04
C ARG A 212 9.95 31.25 4.94
N LYS A 213 10.79 31.74 5.86
CA LYS A 213 12.21 31.37 5.92
C LYS A 213 12.38 29.87 6.20
N LYS A 214 11.68 29.32 7.20
CA LYS A 214 11.74 27.88 7.50
C LYS A 214 11.31 27.02 6.32
N ILE A 215 10.25 27.40 5.61
CA ILE A 215 9.79 26.69 4.42
C ILE A 215 10.82 26.83 3.30
N ALA A 216 11.41 28.00 3.11
CA ALA A 216 12.45 28.22 2.10
C ALA A 216 13.69 27.37 2.37
N ASP A 217 14.18 27.35 3.62
CA ASP A 217 15.30 26.50 4.03
C ASP A 217 14.96 25.01 3.76
N THR A 218 13.76 24.57 4.16
CA THR A 218 13.28 23.19 3.90
C THR A 218 13.22 22.86 2.40
N VAL A 219 12.71 23.76 1.57
CA VAL A 219 12.61 23.58 0.11
C VAL A 219 13.98 23.50 -0.53
N VAL A 220 14.91 24.37 -0.12
CA VAL A 220 16.29 24.38 -0.59
C VAL A 220 17.02 23.11 -0.19
N ASP A 221 16.90 22.68 1.07
CA ASP A 221 17.54 21.47 1.58
C ASP A 221 17.02 20.22 0.86
N ASN A 222 15.71 20.10 0.66
CA ASN A 222 15.11 19.00 -0.11
C ASN A 222 15.54 19.02 -1.58
N TYR A 223 15.69 20.20 -2.18
CA TYR A 223 16.16 20.33 -3.55
C TYR A 223 17.63 19.91 -3.71
N ILE A 224 18.49 20.29 -2.75
CA ILE A 224 19.90 19.87 -2.73
C ILE A 224 19.99 18.35 -2.57
N GLN A 225 19.28 17.79 -1.59
CA GLN A 225 19.26 16.33 -1.36
C GLN A 225 18.74 15.57 -2.57
N ASN A 226 17.68 16.05 -3.23
CA ASN A 226 17.16 15.44 -4.46
C ASN A 226 18.21 15.43 -5.59
N LYS A 227 18.95 16.54 -5.77
CA LYS A 227 20.01 16.63 -6.77
C LYS A 227 21.20 15.70 -6.45
N GLU A 228 21.56 15.59 -5.17
CA GLU A 228 22.61 14.68 -4.72
C GLU A 228 22.19 13.21 -4.93
N ALA A 229 20.96 12.86 -4.57
CA ALA A 229 20.40 11.53 -4.78
C ALA A 229 20.37 11.17 -6.29
N TRP A 230 20.00 12.12 -7.14
CA TRP A 230 20.01 11.93 -8.59
C TRP A 230 21.44 11.70 -9.12
N ALA A 231 22.41 12.49 -8.67
CA ALA A 231 23.80 12.36 -9.07
C ALA A 231 24.43 11.02 -8.65
N GLU A 232 24.02 10.46 -7.50
CA GLU A 232 24.41 9.11 -7.09
C GLU A 232 23.89 8.04 -8.06
N LEU A 233 22.61 8.14 -8.46
CA LEU A 233 21.98 7.18 -9.36
C LEU A 233 22.61 7.22 -10.76
N GLU A 234 22.89 8.42 -11.27
CA GLU A 234 23.58 8.62 -12.55
C GLU A 234 25.01 8.09 -12.51
N HIS A 235 25.78 8.40 -11.46
CA HIS A 235 27.14 7.88 -11.30
C HIS A 235 27.17 6.36 -11.20
N TYR A 236 26.24 5.75 -10.45
CA TYR A 236 26.14 4.29 -10.35
C TYR A 236 25.78 3.65 -11.69
N GLN A 237 24.94 4.30 -12.50
CA GLN A 237 24.62 3.83 -13.84
C GLN A 237 25.85 3.82 -14.77
N GLU A 238 26.72 4.83 -14.66
CA GLU A 238 27.91 4.96 -15.53
C GLU A 238 29.08 4.09 -15.08
N THR A 239 29.35 4.04 -13.78
CA THR A 239 30.57 3.43 -13.22
C THR A 239 30.32 2.09 -12.52
N GLY A 240 29.09 1.85 -12.06
CA GLY A 240 28.77 0.74 -11.16
C GLY A 240 29.24 0.95 -9.72
N GLU A 241 29.79 2.12 -9.38
CA GLU A 241 30.30 2.46 -8.05
C GLU A 241 29.47 3.58 -7.39
N LEU A 242 29.40 3.55 -6.06
CA LEU A 242 28.67 4.53 -5.25
C LEU A 242 29.55 5.77 -5.02
N LEU A 243 29.01 6.97 -5.25
CA LEU A 243 29.74 8.23 -5.14
C LEU A 243 29.90 8.67 -3.67
N GLY A 244 28.94 8.30 -2.82
CA GLY A 244 29.05 8.43 -1.36
C GLY A 244 28.80 9.83 -0.78
N LYS A 245 28.25 10.77 -1.58
CA LYS A 245 27.94 12.15 -1.17
C LYS A 245 26.62 12.28 -0.43
N HIS A 246 25.66 11.41 -0.71
CA HIS A 246 24.33 11.50 -0.10
C HIS A 246 24.37 11.30 1.44
N PRO A 247 23.60 12.05 2.25
CA PRO A 247 23.59 11.93 3.72
C PRO A 247 23.31 10.52 4.27
N ILE A 248 22.65 9.66 3.48
CA ILE A 248 22.44 8.24 3.83
C ILE A 248 23.77 7.51 4.06
N PHE A 249 24.81 7.78 3.25
CA PHE A 249 26.08 7.08 3.36
C PHE A 249 26.76 7.34 4.71
N GLU A 250 26.67 8.56 5.24
CA GLU A 250 27.16 8.85 6.59
C GLU A 250 26.41 8.06 7.66
N ARG A 251 25.09 7.90 7.51
CA ARG A 251 24.27 7.12 8.45
C ARG A 251 24.64 5.65 8.40
N LEU A 252 24.84 5.10 7.21
CA LEU A 252 25.27 3.72 7.01
C LEU A 252 26.67 3.48 7.55
N ALA A 253 27.63 4.37 7.27
CA ALA A 253 28.98 4.30 7.84
C ALA A 253 28.94 4.29 9.38
N LYS A 254 28.12 5.15 10.00
CA LYS A 254 27.93 5.14 11.46
C LYS A 254 27.30 3.84 11.97
N LYS A 255 26.39 3.21 11.22
CA LYS A 255 25.84 1.90 11.56
C LYS A 255 26.89 0.79 11.46
N GLU A 256 27.73 0.81 10.43
CA GLU A 256 28.86 -0.12 10.31
C GLU A 256 29.93 0.08 11.40
N GLU A 257 30.20 1.32 11.81
CA GLU A 257 31.06 1.56 12.97
C GLU A 257 30.48 0.93 14.24
N ILE A 258 29.14 0.97 14.40
CA ILE A 258 28.43 0.34 15.50
C ILE A 258 28.53 -1.18 15.45
N THR A 259 28.42 -1.81 14.27
CA THR A 259 28.63 -3.27 14.14
C THR A 259 30.08 -3.65 14.43
N LYS A 260 31.06 -2.84 14.04
CA LYS A 260 32.49 -3.12 14.29
C LYS A 260 32.92 -2.89 15.75
N MET A 261 32.17 -2.11 16.53
CA MET A 261 32.49 -1.83 17.94
C MET A 261 32.37 -3.08 18.84
N ASP A 262 33.25 -3.18 19.83
CA ASP A 262 33.23 -4.27 20.84
C ASP A 262 32.11 -4.05 21.88
N THR A 263 31.59 -5.12 22.48
CA THR A 263 30.45 -5.12 23.42
C THR A 263 30.52 -4.08 24.56
N PRO A 264 31.65 -3.87 25.27
CA PRO A 264 31.78 -2.80 26.26
C PRO A 264 31.74 -1.38 25.65
N THR A 265 32.28 -1.20 24.45
CA THR A 265 32.23 0.10 23.74
C THR A 265 30.84 0.39 23.19
N LEU A 266 30.13 -0.64 22.73
CA LEU A 266 28.75 -0.58 22.26
C LEU A 266 27.79 -0.11 23.37
N ASN A 267 27.90 -0.66 24.58
CA ASN A 267 27.10 -0.21 25.73
C ASN A 267 27.34 1.27 26.09
N LYS A 268 28.60 1.72 26.03
CA LYS A 268 28.94 3.14 26.23
C LYS A 268 28.32 4.03 25.14
N LYS A 269 28.34 3.56 23.88
CA LYS A 269 27.72 4.27 22.76
C LYS A 269 26.20 4.36 22.92
N ILE A 270 25.52 3.29 23.32
CA ILE A 270 24.08 3.28 23.60
C ILE A 270 23.76 4.33 24.67
N HIS A 271 24.49 4.34 25.79
CA HIS A 271 24.27 5.33 26.84
C HIS A 271 24.49 6.77 26.34
N ALA A 272 25.55 7.01 25.55
CA ALA A 272 25.83 8.31 24.96
C ALA A 272 24.72 8.75 23.98
N LEU A 273 24.20 7.84 23.15
CA LEU A 273 23.08 8.10 22.24
C LEU A 273 21.81 8.46 23.01
N THR A 274 21.48 7.73 24.08
CA THR A 274 20.33 8.05 24.94
C THR A 274 20.44 9.44 25.56
N VAL A 275 21.63 9.82 26.04
CA VAL A 275 21.88 11.16 26.58
C VAL A 275 21.74 12.24 25.50
N ASN A 276 22.28 12.00 24.31
CA ASN A 276 22.18 12.93 23.18
C ASN A 276 20.73 13.11 22.71
N ILE A 277 19.95 12.03 22.61
CA ILE A 277 18.51 12.08 22.29
C ILE A 277 17.78 12.97 23.31
N ASN A 278 18.01 12.76 24.60
CA ASN A 278 17.36 13.55 25.64
C ASN A 278 17.78 15.03 25.61
N ARG A 279 19.04 15.31 25.26
CA ARG A 279 19.55 16.69 25.11
C ARG A 279 18.98 17.37 23.86
N ASN A 280 18.89 16.66 22.74
CA ASN A 280 18.41 17.19 21.46
C ASN A 280 16.88 17.37 21.47
N LYS A 281 16.13 16.49 22.17
CA LYS A 281 14.70 16.70 22.47
C LYS A 281 14.46 18.00 23.23
N LYS A 282 15.31 18.34 24.21
CA LYS A 282 15.21 19.62 24.94
C LYS A 282 15.52 20.85 24.09
N LYS A 283 16.22 20.68 22.97
CA LYS A 283 16.58 21.76 22.03
C LYS A 283 15.67 21.81 20.80
N GLU A 284 14.62 20.98 20.75
CA GLU A 284 13.67 20.86 19.62
C GLU A 284 14.34 20.55 18.26
N ASN A 285 15.52 19.93 18.26
CA ASN A 285 16.17 19.51 17.02
C ASN A 285 15.72 18.10 16.62
N ASN A 286 14.58 18.03 15.93
CA ASN A 286 13.90 16.78 15.59
C ASN A 286 14.72 15.88 14.65
N GLU A 287 15.48 16.45 13.73
CA GLU A 287 16.32 15.70 12.78
C GLU A 287 17.43 14.92 13.49
N LEU A 288 18.15 15.59 14.41
CA LEU A 288 19.18 14.94 15.19
C LEU A 288 18.61 13.87 16.14
N VAL A 289 17.41 14.11 16.67
CA VAL A 289 16.71 13.11 17.49
C VAL A 289 16.38 11.87 16.67
N ALA A 290 15.82 12.03 15.47
CA ALA A 290 15.46 10.90 14.60
C ALA A 290 16.71 10.10 14.20
N ARG A 291 17.80 10.77 13.85
CA ARG A 291 19.08 10.13 13.54
C ARG A 291 19.63 9.33 14.72
N ASP A 292 19.69 9.95 15.90
CA ASP A 292 20.27 9.31 17.09
C ASP A 292 19.38 8.14 17.59
N GLN A 293 18.06 8.22 17.40
CA GLN A 293 17.11 7.12 17.67
C GLN A 293 17.33 5.91 16.76
N ASP A 294 17.52 6.14 15.46
CA ASP A 294 17.81 5.07 14.50
C ASP A 294 19.15 4.38 14.82
N LEU A 295 20.19 5.16 15.17
CA LEU A 295 21.48 4.59 15.60
C LEU A 295 21.36 3.80 16.92
N LEU A 296 20.54 4.27 17.86
CA LEU A 296 20.28 3.56 19.12
C LEU A 296 19.57 2.23 18.87
N ALA A 297 18.51 2.23 18.06
CA ALA A 297 17.76 1.01 17.74
C ALA A 297 18.67 -0.04 17.08
N HIS A 298 19.53 0.39 16.15
CA HIS A 298 20.51 -0.49 15.52
C HIS A 298 21.55 -1.03 16.54
N ALA A 299 22.06 -0.17 17.43
CA ALA A 299 23.01 -0.58 18.47
C ALA A 299 22.41 -1.57 19.48
N GLU A 300 21.13 -1.40 19.84
CA GLU A 300 20.40 -2.32 20.72
C GLU A 300 20.13 -3.67 20.04
N ALA A 301 19.78 -3.68 18.76
CA ALA A 301 19.61 -4.89 17.97
C ALA A 301 20.92 -5.68 17.83
N GLU A 302 22.04 -4.99 17.57
CA GLU A 302 23.38 -5.60 17.58
C GLU A 302 23.71 -6.21 18.95
N LEU A 303 23.44 -5.48 20.03
CA LEU A 303 23.68 -5.98 21.38
C LEU A 303 22.79 -7.18 21.74
N SER A 304 21.54 -7.23 21.28
CA SER A 304 20.67 -8.39 21.49
C SER A 304 21.13 -9.62 20.70
N THR A 305 21.71 -9.41 19.52
CA THR A 305 22.20 -10.51 18.67
C THR A 305 23.48 -11.15 19.24
N ARG A 306 24.25 -10.39 20.04
CA ARG A 306 25.50 -10.83 20.69
C ARG A 306 25.30 -11.51 22.06
N LYS A 307 24.08 -11.45 22.62
CA LYS A 307 23.73 -12.08 23.91
C LYS A 307 23.27 -13.51 23.71
#